data_AF-A0A968KEK1-F1
#
_entry.id   AF-A0A968KEK1-F1
#
_cell.length_a   1.000
_cell.length_b   1.000
_cell.length_c   1.000
_cell.angle_alpha   90.00
_cell.angle_beta   90.00
_cell.angle_gamma   90.00
#
_symmetry.space_group_name_H-M   'P 1'
#
loop_
_entity.id
_entity.type
_entity.pdbx_description
1 polymer ?
#
loop_
_entity_poly.entity_id
_entity_poly.type
_entity_poly.pdbx_seq_one_letter_code
_entity_poly.pdbx_strand_id
1 'polypeptide(L)' 'MASIGTALAEPGASPRPARPAAKATLCLHCSTGSSRQWASLAAALGDGRRVIAPDLLGYGDNPPWPRG' A
#
# COMPACT_ATOMS: atom_id res chain seq x y z
N MET A 1 -38.07 16.42 0.31
CA MET A 1 -37.29 15.18 0.10
C MET A 1 -35.82 15.58 0.05
N ALA A 2 -35.04 15.05 1.00
CA ALA A 2 -33.58 15.09 1.19
C ALA A 2 -32.85 16.45 1.19
N SER A 3 -32.52 16.90 2.42
CA SER A 3 -31.57 17.96 2.73
C SER A 3 -30.13 17.45 2.56
N ILE A 4 -29.27 18.21 1.89
CA ILE A 4 -27.85 17.89 1.71
C ILE A 4 -27.12 18.34 2.97
N GLY A 5 -26.81 17.40 3.87
CA GLY A 5 -26.06 17.69 5.10
C GLY A 5 -24.57 17.81 4.84
N THR A 6 -24.07 19.03 4.64
CA THR A 6 -22.64 19.33 4.79
C THR A 6 -22.27 19.19 6.26
N ALA A 7 -21.68 18.06 6.65
CA ALA A 7 -21.06 17.91 7.96
C ALA A 7 -19.79 18.76 8.00
N LEU A 8 -19.86 19.89 8.71
CA LEU A 8 -18.68 20.65 9.11
C LEU A 8 -17.87 19.76 10.07
N ALA A 9 -16.59 19.53 9.77
CA ALA A 9 -15.69 18.84 10.66
C ALA A 9 -15.53 19.65 11.96
N GLU A 10 -15.79 19.02 13.10
CA GLU A 10 -15.64 19.63 14.43
C GLU A 10 -14.19 20.13 14.66
N PRO A 11 -14.00 21.41 15.04
CA PRO A 11 -12.69 21.99 15.34
C PRO A 11 -12.25 21.58 16.75
N GLY A 12 -11.86 20.31 16.92
CA GLY A 12 -11.42 19.81 18.23
C GLY A 12 -10.54 18.56 18.22
N ALA A 13 -10.39 17.88 17.07
CA ALA A 13 -9.50 16.73 16.98
C ALA A 13 -8.04 17.21 16.89
N SER A 14 -7.38 17.34 18.04
CA SER A 14 -5.92 17.52 18.08
C SER A 14 -5.29 16.45 17.18
N PRO A 15 -4.42 16.80 16.21
CA PRO A 15 -3.84 15.82 15.32
C PRO A 15 -3.18 14.73 16.17
N ARG A 16 -3.64 13.48 16.03
CA ARG A 16 -2.94 12.36 16.64
C ARG A 16 -1.49 12.50 16.19
N PRO A 17 -0.50 12.57 17.11
CA PRO A 17 0.89 12.71 16.69
C PRO A 17 1.16 11.62 15.67
N ALA A 18 1.52 12.03 14.46
CA ALA A 18 1.78 11.11 13.38
C ALA A 18 2.89 10.19 13.87
N ARG A 19 2.59 8.91 14.07
CA ARG A 19 3.61 7.91 14.39
C ARG A 19 4.71 8.08 13.34
N PRO A 20 5.99 8.18 13.73
CA PRO A 20 7.07 8.29 12.76
C PRO A 20 6.85 7.25 11.67
N ALA A 21 6.70 7.70 10.44
CA ALA A 21 6.34 6.82 9.35
C ALA A 21 7.42 5.74 9.25
N ALA A 22 7.03 4.47 9.41
CA ALA A 22 7.95 3.36 9.26
C ALA A 22 8.67 3.50 7.91
N LYS A 23 10.00 3.34 7.89
CA LYS A 23 10.77 3.47 6.64
C LYS A 23 10.22 2.44 5.65
N ALA A 24 9.73 2.93 4.51
CA ALA A 24 9.17 2.07 3.48
C ALA A 24 10.28 1.46 2.63
N THR A 25 10.11 0.21 2.22
CA THR A 25 11.00 -0.47 1.28
C THR A 25 10.15 -0.99 0.12
N LEU A 26 10.43 -0.50 -1.09
CA LEU A 26 9.78 -0.93 -2.32
C LEU A 26 10.57 -2.09 -2.91
N CYS A 27 9.93 -3.25 -3.07
CA CYS A 27 10.52 -4.44 -3.67
C CYS A 27 9.89 -4.68 -5.03
N LEU A 28 10.67 -4.47 -6.10
CA LEU A 28 10.25 -4.72 -7.46
C LEU A 28 10.77 -6.08 -7.91
N HIS A 29 9.87 -6.91 -8.43
CA HIS A 29 10.26 -8.15 -9.07
C HIS A 29 10.77 -7.89 -10.50
N CYS A 30 11.49 -8.86 -11.05
CA CYS A 30 11.96 -8.85 -12.43
C CYS A 30 11.38 -10.03 -13.22
N SER A 31 11.40 -9.92 -14.55
CA SER A 31 11.01 -10.99 -15.47
C SER A 31 9.70 -11.68 -15.08
N THR A 32 9.71 -12.99 -14.80
CA THR A 32 8.53 -13.82 -14.46
C THR A 32 8.16 -13.79 -12.98
N GLY A 33 8.70 -12.85 -12.21
CA GLY A 33 8.49 -12.77 -10.78
C GLY A 33 7.10 -12.25 -10.37
N SER A 34 6.89 -12.25 -9.05
CA SER A 34 5.71 -11.65 -8.43
C SER A 34 6.04 -11.20 -7.01
N SER A 35 5.15 -10.40 -6.43
CA SER A 35 5.14 -9.92 -5.05
C SER A 35 5.43 -11.03 -4.02
N ARG A 36 4.99 -12.26 -4.29
CA ARG A 36 5.13 -13.44 -3.42
C ARG A 36 6.58 -13.74 -3.04
N GLN A 37 7.55 -13.42 -3.89
CA GLN A 37 8.98 -13.67 -3.60
C GLN A 37 9.50 -12.89 -2.38
N TRP A 38 8.81 -11.80 -2.01
CA TRP A 38 9.24 -10.90 -0.94
C TRP A 38 8.64 -11.25 0.42
N ALA A 39 7.84 -12.31 0.53
CA ALA A 39 7.20 -12.69 1.80
C ALA A 39 8.23 -12.95 2.91
N SER A 40 9.27 -13.73 2.63
CA SER A 40 10.34 -14.01 3.59
C SER A 40 11.17 -12.77 3.93
N LEU A 41 11.41 -11.88 2.96
CA LEU A 41 12.10 -10.61 3.19
C LEU A 41 11.27 -9.69 4.10
N ALA A 42 9.96 -9.61 3.88
CA ALA A 42 9.06 -8.83 4.72
C ALA A 42 9.04 -9.34 6.16
N ALA A 43 9.00 -10.66 6.35
CA ALA A 43 9.09 -11.26 7.68
C ALA A 43 10.44 -10.95 8.35
N ALA A 44 11.55 -11.00 7.61
CA ALA A 44 12.89 -10.74 8.14
C ALA A 44 13.14 -9.26 8.50
N LEU A 45 12.53 -8.31 7.78
CA LEU A 45 12.67 -6.88 8.07
C LEU A 45 11.88 -6.44 9.32
N GLY A 46 10.85 -7.18 9.70
CA GLY A 46 10.04 -6.95 10.89
C GLY A 46 9.26 -5.63 10.89
N ASP A 47 8.64 -5.33 12.02
CA ASP A 47 7.66 -4.22 12.15
C ASP A 47 8.25 -2.80 12.04
N GLY A 48 9.59 -2.68 12.01
CA GLY A 48 10.30 -1.41 11.87
C GLY A 48 10.29 -0.85 10.44
N ARG A 49 9.91 -1.67 9.44
CA ARG A 49 9.87 -1.28 8.03
C ARG A 49 8.56 -1.70 7.40
N ARG A 50 8.03 -0.83 6.53
CA ARG A 50 6.87 -1.17 5.70
C ARG A 50 7.36 -1.71 4.36
N VAL A 51 7.20 -3.00 4.11
CA VAL A 51 7.49 -3.58 2.79
C VAL A 51 6.30 -3.36 1.86
N ILE A 52 6.59 -2.83 0.67
CA ILE A 52 5.63 -2.62 -0.41
C ILE A 52 6.14 -3.42 -1.60
N ALA A 53 5.41 -4.45 -1.99
CA ALA A 53 5.79 -5.37 -3.05
C ALA A 53 4.63 -5.50 -4.05
N PRO A 54 4.40 -4.50 -4.91
CA PRO A 54 3.33 -4.57 -5.89
C PRO A 54 3.69 -5.57 -6.99
N ASP A 55 2.68 -6.24 -7.53
CA ASP A 55 2.84 -6.92 -8.81
C ASP A 55 2.87 -5.89 -9.95
N LEU A 56 3.69 -6.14 -10.97
CA LEU A 56 3.66 -5.39 -12.22
C LEU A 56 2.46 -5.82 -13.07
N LEU A 57 2.05 -5.00 -14.05
CA LEU A 57 0.95 -5.34 -14.96
C LEU A 57 1.27 -6.63 -15.72
N GLY A 58 0.30 -7.54 -15.77
CA GLY A 58 0.46 -8.86 -16.37
C GLY A 58 1.16 -9.91 -15.51
N TYR A 59 1.47 -9.60 -14.25
CA TYR A 59 2.15 -10.52 -13.32
C TYR A 59 1.38 -10.70 -12.01
N GLY A 60 1.65 -11.81 -11.33
CA GLY A 60 1.05 -12.12 -10.02
C GLY A 60 -0.48 -12.09 -10.09
N ASP A 61 -1.08 -11.27 -9.23
CA ASP A 61 -2.54 -11.15 -9.14
C ASP A 61 -3.09 -9.95 -9.95
N ASN A 62 -2.24 -9.24 -10.70
CA ASN A 62 -2.67 -8.16 -11.58
C ASN A 62 -3.23 -8.68 -12.91
N PRO A 63 -4.14 -7.91 -13.54
CA PRO A 63 -4.72 -8.28 -14.82
C PRO A 63 -3.65 -8.46 -15.92
N PRO A 64 -3.94 -9.27 -16.95
CA PRO A 64 -3.07 -9.40 -18.12
C PRO A 64 -2.94 -8.06 -18.85
N TRP A 65 -1.92 -7.96 -19.69
CA TRP A 65 -1.78 -6.81 -20.60
C TRP A 65 -3.02 -6.68 -21.51
N PRO A 66 -3.51 -5.46 -21.75
CA PRO A 66 -4.56 -5.21 -22.73
C PRO A 66 -4.16 -5.78 -24.09
N ARG A 67 -5.08 -6.46 -24.76
CA ARG A 67 -4.89 -6.82 -26.17
C ARG A 67 -5.15 -5.56 -27.00
N GLY A 68 -4.22 -5.24 -27.89
CA GLY A 68 -4.39 -4.19 -28.90
C GLY A 68 -5.38 -4.60 -29.98
#